data_AF-A0A419R4B6-F1
#
_entry.id   AF-A0A419R4B6-F1
#
_cell.length_a   1.000
_cell.length_b   1.000
_cell.length_c   1.000
_cell.angle_alpha   90.00
_cell.angle_beta   90.00
_cell.angle_gamma   90.00
#
_symmetry.space_group_name_H-M   'P 1'
#
loop_
_entity.id
_entity.type
_entity.pdbx_description
1 polymer ?
#
loop_
_entity_poly.entity_id
_entity_poly.type
_entity_poly.pdbx_seq_one_letter_code
_entity_poly.pdbx_strand_id
1 'polypeptide(L)'
;MTGQLAAATASGECIAAPPALLLPPGKLVDPGNPEWAAFARSWDDLPRDTWMADGGTYRRRRYAALEVVGGKCTRLPHRPHYQERDHNPLNGGVERWFAPMAEGQRGARLFQALVLSTAALIADASVRGPNSWIVEAHQFRIEALSGQPGLPTPEGMHHDGRDWVLILLVGGSD
;
A
#
# COMPACT_ATOMS: atom_id res chain seq x y z
N MET A 1 -14.38 24.55 2.27
CA MET A 1 -14.72 24.34 3.70
C MET A 1 -15.94 23.45 3.74
N THR A 2 -15.74 22.17 4.06
CA THR A 2 -16.76 21.27 4.64
C THR A 2 -15.99 20.05 5.12
N GLY A 3 -15.60 20.11 6.39
CA GLY A 3 -15.23 18.93 7.13
C GLY A 3 -16.48 18.27 7.69
N GLN A 4 -16.38 16.98 7.95
CA GLN A 4 -17.04 16.37 9.10
C GLN A 4 -16.03 15.41 9.74
N LEU A 5 -15.27 15.97 10.67
CA LEU A 5 -14.73 15.24 11.81
C LEU A 5 -15.93 14.82 12.66
N ALA A 6 -16.00 13.54 13.02
CA ALA A 6 -17.07 13.01 13.84
C ALA A 6 -17.12 13.76 15.19
N ALA A 7 -18.31 14.23 15.54
CA ALA A 7 -18.59 14.81 16.84
C ALA A 7 -18.57 13.72 17.91
N ALA A 8 -17.90 13.99 19.03
CA ALA A 8 -18.06 13.20 20.24
C ALA A 8 -19.47 13.44 20.80
N THR A 9 -20.36 12.47 20.64
CA THR A 9 -21.64 12.44 21.35
C THR A 9 -21.45 11.72 22.68
N ALA A 10 -21.77 12.43 23.76
CA ALA A 10 -21.81 11.90 25.11
C ALA A 10 -23.03 10.98 25.28
N SER A 11 -22.88 9.73 24.85
CA SER A 11 -23.68 8.58 25.25
C SER A 11 -22.95 7.35 24.72
N GLY A 12 -22.79 6.32 25.54
CA GLY A 12 -21.93 5.14 25.32
C GLY A 12 -22.32 4.24 24.14
N GLU A 13 -22.49 4.79 22.95
CA GLU A 13 -22.51 4.09 21.69
C GLU A 13 -21.18 4.36 20.99
N CYS A 14 -20.32 3.33 20.95
CA CYS A 14 -19.14 3.34 20.11
C CYS A 14 -19.64 3.34 18.66
N ILE A 15 -19.78 4.53 18.05
CA ILE A 15 -19.94 4.63 16.60
C ILE A 15 -18.61 4.16 16.02
N ALA A 16 -18.53 2.86 15.73
CA ALA A 16 -17.39 2.29 15.03
C ALA A 16 -17.25 3.06 13.72
N ALA A 17 -16.17 3.83 13.59
CA ALA A 17 -15.78 4.37 12.29
C ALA A 17 -15.78 3.20 11.29
N PRO A 18 -16.26 3.41 10.05
CA PRO A 18 -16.24 2.34 9.06
C PRO A 18 -14.81 1.76 8.97
N PRO A 19 -14.64 0.43 8.86
CA PRO A 19 -13.33 -0.22 8.91
C PRO A 19 -12.43 0.18 7.73
N ALA A 20 -12.98 0.87 6.73
CA ALA A 20 -12.27 1.45 5.62
C ALA A 20 -12.80 2.85 5.30
N LEU A 21 -11.90 3.73 4.85
CA LEU A 21 -12.22 5.07 4.38
C LEU A 21 -11.88 5.17 2.89
N LEU A 22 -12.89 5.46 2.05
CA LEU A 22 -12.66 5.80 0.65
C LEU A 22 -12.18 7.25 0.55
N LEU A 23 -11.00 7.44 -0.05
CA LEU A 23 -10.42 8.76 -0.24
C LEU A 23 -10.77 9.29 -1.63
N PRO A 24 -11.28 10.53 -1.76
CA PRO A 24 -11.51 11.11 -3.08
C PRO A 24 -10.17 11.37 -3.80
N PRO A 25 -10.15 11.40 -5.14
CA PRO A 25 -8.98 11.86 -5.90
C PRO A 25 -8.51 13.21 -5.38
N GLY A 26 -7.20 13.40 -5.24
CA GLY A 26 -6.63 14.63 -4.71
C GLY A 26 -6.44 14.67 -3.19
N LYS A 27 -7.01 13.73 -2.43
CA LYS A 27 -6.91 13.75 -0.96
C LYS A 27 -5.48 13.58 -0.44
N LEU A 28 -4.67 12.75 -1.10
CA LEU A 28 -3.29 12.47 -0.70
C LEU A 28 -2.29 13.34 -1.47
N VAL A 29 -2.50 13.51 -2.78
CA VAL A 29 -1.61 14.24 -3.69
C VAL A 29 -2.45 14.84 -4.81
N ASP A 30 -1.99 15.97 -5.37
CA ASP A 30 -2.64 16.65 -6.50
C ASP A 30 -2.84 15.70 -7.70
N PRO A 31 -4.08 15.54 -8.23
CA PRO A 31 -4.32 14.70 -9.40
C PRO A 31 -3.67 15.25 -10.67
N GLY A 32 -3.35 16.55 -10.71
CA GLY A 32 -2.62 17.20 -11.80
C GLY A 32 -1.09 17.10 -11.68
N ASN A 33 -0.55 16.37 -10.69
CA ASN A 33 0.88 16.28 -10.49
C ASN A 33 1.58 15.76 -11.76
N PRO A 34 2.55 16.52 -12.34
CA PRO A 34 3.17 16.15 -13.61
C PRO A 34 3.99 14.86 -13.53
N GLU A 35 4.37 14.41 -12.32
CA GLU A 35 5.05 13.15 -12.10
C GLU A 35 4.12 11.92 -12.15
N TRP A 36 2.79 12.11 -12.11
CA TRP A 36 1.83 11.01 -12.07
C TRP A 36 2.01 10.03 -13.22
N ALA A 37 2.12 10.55 -14.45
CA ALA A 37 2.32 9.70 -15.62
C ALA A 37 3.63 8.88 -15.54
N ALA A 38 4.70 9.44 -14.96
CA ALA A 38 5.95 8.73 -14.78
C ALA A 38 5.88 7.67 -13.67
N PHE A 39 5.19 7.99 -12.57
CA PHE A 39 4.93 7.07 -11.48
C PHE A 39 4.06 5.88 -11.94
N ALA A 40 2.97 6.14 -12.67
CA ALA A 40 2.10 5.12 -13.21
C ALA A 40 2.83 4.17 -14.18
N ARG A 41 3.67 4.70 -15.09
CA ARG A 41 4.50 3.88 -16.00
C ARG A 41 5.46 2.93 -15.30
N SER A 42 5.78 3.14 -14.01
CA SER A 42 6.62 2.18 -13.27
C SER A 42 5.96 0.80 -13.11
N TRP A 43 4.63 0.69 -13.29
CA TRP A 43 3.91 -0.58 -13.31
C TRP A 43 4.15 -1.42 -14.57
N ASP A 44 4.72 -0.84 -15.64
CA ASP A 44 4.99 -1.55 -16.90
C ASP A 44 6.30 -2.36 -16.85
N ASP A 45 7.18 -2.10 -15.88
CA ASP A 45 8.47 -2.77 -15.68
C ASP A 45 8.52 -3.59 -14.38
N LEU A 46 7.36 -4.13 -13.96
CA LEU A 46 7.31 -5.02 -12.81
C LEU A 46 7.75 -6.44 -13.23
N PRO A 47 8.73 -7.06 -12.54
CA PRO A 47 9.08 -8.44 -12.77
C PRO A 47 8.00 -9.37 -12.22
N ARG A 48 7.97 -10.61 -12.73
CA ARG A 48 7.08 -11.66 -12.26
C ARG A 48 7.34 -11.99 -10.79
N ASP A 49 6.26 -12.22 -10.03
CA ASP A 49 6.33 -12.74 -8.67
C ASP A 49 6.72 -14.23 -8.70
N THR A 50 7.84 -14.56 -8.06
CA THR A 50 8.35 -15.94 -7.93
C THR A 50 7.90 -16.63 -6.65
N TRP A 51 7.07 -15.98 -5.83
CA TRP A 51 6.55 -16.49 -4.56
C TRP A 51 5.04 -16.75 -4.60
N MET A 52 4.50 -17.03 -5.78
CA MET A 52 3.09 -17.42 -5.97
C MET A 52 2.88 -18.85 -5.46
N ALA A 53 2.26 -19.01 -4.29
CA ALA A 53 2.04 -20.31 -3.65
C ALA A 53 1.08 -21.23 -4.43
N ASP A 54 0.20 -20.67 -5.26
CA ASP A 54 -0.71 -21.39 -6.15
C ASP A 54 -0.03 -21.79 -7.49
N GLY A 55 1.26 -21.47 -7.68
CA GLY A 55 1.97 -21.68 -8.94
C GLY A 55 1.59 -20.68 -10.03
N GLY A 56 0.79 -19.67 -9.72
CA GLY A 56 0.32 -18.66 -10.67
C GLY A 56 1.45 -17.88 -11.34
N THR A 57 1.17 -17.38 -12.54
CA THR A 57 2.12 -16.56 -13.32
C THR A 57 1.63 -15.12 -13.54
N TYR A 58 0.41 -14.84 -13.06
CA TYR A 58 -0.37 -13.63 -13.33
C TYR A 58 0.00 -12.42 -12.47
N ARG A 59 0.89 -12.55 -11.48
CA ARG A 59 1.26 -11.44 -10.59
C ARG A 59 2.66 -10.95 -10.89
N ARG A 60 2.79 -9.63 -11.07
CA ARG A 60 4.07 -8.92 -11.11
C ARG A 60 4.15 -7.98 -9.94
N ARG A 61 5.34 -7.83 -9.36
CA ARG A 61 5.51 -6.98 -8.17
C ARG A 61 6.91 -6.45 -7.94
N ARG A 62 6.96 -5.35 -7.19
CA ARG A 62 8.15 -4.84 -6.53
C ARG A 62 7.84 -4.44 -5.09
N TYR A 63 8.88 -4.32 -4.28
CA TYR A 63 8.79 -4.08 -2.85
C TYR A 63 9.80 -3.06 -2.36
N ALA A 64 9.42 -2.26 -1.37
CA ALA A 64 10.33 -1.41 -0.62
C ALA A 64 9.90 -1.32 0.84
N ALA A 65 10.88 -1.23 1.73
CA ALA A 65 10.68 -0.86 3.13
C ALA A 65 11.17 0.57 3.34
N LEU A 66 10.38 1.37 4.05
CA LEU A 66 10.69 2.76 4.39
C LEU A 66 10.43 3.01 5.87
N GLU A 67 11.04 4.07 6.38
CA GLU A 67 10.77 4.64 7.69
C GLU A 67 10.26 6.07 7.50
N VAL A 68 9.16 6.40 8.18
CA VAL A 68 8.63 7.75 8.27
C VAL A 68 8.77 8.24 9.70
N VAL A 69 9.59 9.25 9.94
CA VAL A 69 9.80 9.86 11.27
C VAL A 69 9.88 11.37 11.11
N GLY A 70 9.10 12.11 11.91
CA GLY A 70 9.16 13.58 11.92
C GLY A 70 8.92 14.23 10.55
N GLY A 71 8.00 13.67 9.75
CA GLY A 71 7.70 14.15 8.40
C GLY A 71 8.76 13.84 7.34
N LYS A 72 9.77 13.04 7.67
CA LYS A 72 10.80 12.57 6.73
C LYS A 72 10.55 11.12 6.36
N CYS A 73 10.56 10.83 5.07
CA CYS A 73 10.48 9.47 4.52
C CYS A 73 11.87 9.02 4.06
N THR A 74 12.38 7.94 4.63
CA THR A 74 13.70 7.38 4.32
C THR A 74 13.56 5.93 3.88
N ARG A 75 14.20 5.56 2.77
CA ARG A 75 14.23 4.16 2.32
C ARG A 75 15.16 3.35 3.24
N LEU A 76 14.69 2.19 3.69
CA LEU A 76 15.50 1.23 4.46
C LEU A 76 16.28 0.31 3.52
N PRO A 77 17.35 -0.37 4.02
CA PRO A 77 17.98 -1.45 3.28
C PRO A 77 16.96 -2.47 2.80
N HIS A 78 17.15 -2.96 1.57
CA HIS A 78 16.29 -3.99 1.01
C HIS A 78 16.28 -5.21 1.93
N ARG A 79 15.08 -5.73 2.19
CA ARG A 79 14.79 -6.74 3.19
C ARG A 79 13.64 -7.62 2.71
N PRO A 80 13.45 -8.81 3.28
CA PRO A 80 12.33 -9.63 2.90
C PRO A 80 11.04 -9.03 3.44
N HIS A 81 9.95 -9.29 2.74
CA HIS A 81 8.63 -9.19 3.32
C HIS A 81 8.34 -10.48 4.08
N TYR A 82 8.11 -10.36 5.39
CA TYR A 82 7.82 -11.47 6.28
C TYR A 82 6.46 -11.25 6.94
N GLN A 83 5.68 -12.32 7.01
CA GLN A 83 4.43 -12.35 7.77
C GLN A 83 4.48 -13.62 8.63
N GLU A 84 4.03 -13.52 9.89
CA GLU A 84 3.82 -14.70 10.72
C GLU A 84 2.74 -15.61 10.11
N ARG A 85 2.83 -16.92 10.37
CA ARG A 85 1.83 -17.90 9.90
C ARG A 85 0.41 -17.56 10.35
N ASP A 86 0.27 -17.02 11.55
CA ASP A 86 -1.02 -16.62 12.11
C ASP A 86 -1.70 -15.50 11.31
N HIS A 87 -0.92 -14.70 10.56
CA HIS A 87 -1.42 -13.62 9.71
C HIS A 87 -1.54 -14.00 8.24
N ASN A 88 -0.69 -14.90 7.74
CA ASN A 88 -0.74 -15.39 6.36
C ASN A 88 -0.59 -16.92 6.33
N PRO A 89 -1.69 -17.67 6.39
CA PRO A 89 -1.63 -19.14 6.38
C PRO A 89 -0.97 -19.72 5.11
N LEU A 90 -1.02 -18.99 3.99
CA LEU A 90 -0.52 -19.43 2.69
C LEU A 90 1.00 -19.22 2.54
N ASN A 91 1.55 -18.12 3.06
CA ASN A 91 2.95 -17.72 2.86
C ASN A 91 3.71 -17.38 4.15
N GLY A 92 3.08 -17.52 5.32
CA GLY A 92 3.66 -17.09 6.58
C GLY A 92 4.78 -18.00 7.07
N GLY A 93 5.70 -17.43 7.85
CA GLY A 93 6.91 -18.12 8.29
C GLY A 93 7.97 -18.27 7.19
N VAL A 94 7.81 -17.60 6.05
CA VAL A 94 8.75 -17.59 4.94
C VAL A 94 9.18 -16.15 4.64
N GLU A 95 10.49 -15.92 4.61
CA GLU A 95 11.05 -14.66 4.14
C GLU A 95 10.96 -14.57 2.62
N ARG A 96 10.15 -13.63 2.12
CA ARG A 96 9.98 -13.43 0.67
C ARG A 96 10.78 -12.23 0.20
N TRP A 97 11.87 -12.53 -0.49
CA TRP A 97 12.70 -11.53 -1.16
C TRP A 97 12.10 -11.19 -2.52
N PHE A 98 11.33 -10.10 -2.57
CA PHE A 98 10.77 -9.58 -3.82
C PHE A 98 11.74 -8.63 -4.50
N ALA A 99 11.60 -8.43 -5.82
CA ALA A 99 12.40 -7.44 -6.52
C ALA A 99 12.24 -6.04 -5.88
N PRO A 100 13.34 -5.29 -5.67
CA PRO A 100 13.25 -3.95 -5.07
C PRO A 100 12.50 -3.00 -6.00
N MET A 101 11.74 -2.05 -5.44
CA MET A 101 11.24 -0.91 -6.20
C MET A 101 12.41 -0.16 -6.81
N ALA A 102 12.29 0.20 -8.09
CA ALA A 102 13.38 0.78 -8.87
C ALA A 102 13.93 2.06 -8.22
N GLU A 103 15.25 2.19 -8.19
CA GLU A 103 15.95 3.41 -7.80
C GLU A 103 16.00 4.37 -8.99
N GLY A 104 14.84 4.87 -9.40
CA GLY A 104 14.70 5.86 -10.46
C GLY A 104 14.14 7.16 -9.92
N GLN A 105 14.66 8.30 -10.38
CA GLN A 105 14.08 9.61 -10.06
C GLN A 105 12.60 9.74 -10.51
N ARG A 106 12.19 8.98 -11.53
CA ARG A 106 10.86 9.08 -12.15
C ARG A 106 9.76 8.76 -11.13
N GLY A 107 9.01 9.79 -10.72
CA GLY A 107 7.90 9.65 -9.78
C GLY A 107 8.31 9.50 -8.31
N ALA A 108 9.60 9.61 -7.98
CA ALA A 108 10.09 9.40 -6.61
C ALA A 108 9.54 10.46 -5.63
N ARG A 109 9.39 11.71 -6.08
CA ARG A 109 8.86 12.79 -5.22
C ARG A 109 7.37 12.57 -4.99
N LEU A 110 6.62 12.21 -6.04
CA LEU A 110 5.22 11.83 -5.91
C LEU A 110 5.04 10.63 -4.96
N PHE A 111 5.86 9.59 -5.09
CA PHE A 111 5.81 8.44 -4.18
C PHE A 111 6.08 8.82 -2.72
N GLN A 112 7.10 9.64 -2.46
CA GLN A 112 7.36 10.15 -1.10
C GLN A 112 6.20 11.00 -0.58
N ALA A 113 5.62 11.86 -1.42
CA ALA A 113 4.45 12.66 -1.05
C ALA A 113 3.24 11.78 -0.71
N LEU A 114 2.98 10.72 -1.48
CA LEU A 114 1.93 9.74 -1.18
C LEU A 114 2.14 9.08 0.19
N VAL A 115 3.36 8.61 0.48
CA VAL A 115 3.70 8.01 1.77
C VAL A 115 3.54 9.00 2.92
N LEU A 116 4.06 10.22 2.79
CA LEU A 116 4.01 11.25 3.83
C LEU A 116 2.59 11.75 4.08
N SER A 117 1.80 12.01 3.03
CA SER A 117 0.41 12.42 3.15
C SER A 117 -0.45 11.33 3.80
N THR A 118 -0.14 10.06 3.54
CA THR A 118 -0.83 8.92 4.17
C THR A 118 -0.49 8.83 5.65
N ALA A 119 0.79 8.94 6.01
CA ALA A 119 1.21 8.97 7.41
C ALA A 119 0.60 10.14 8.19
N ALA A 120 0.51 11.33 7.58
CA ALA A 120 -0.16 12.48 8.17
C ALA A 120 -1.66 12.25 8.38
N LEU A 121 -2.35 11.68 7.38
CA LEU A 121 -3.77 11.33 7.48
C LEU A 121 -4.03 10.34 8.63
N ILE A 122 -3.17 9.33 8.78
CA ILE A 122 -3.25 8.34 9.86
C ILE A 122 -3.01 9.00 11.23
N ALA A 123 -2.01 9.88 11.32
CA ALA A 123 -1.68 10.60 12.54
C ALA A 123 -2.84 11.49 13.00
N ASP A 124 -3.47 12.23 12.07
CA ASP A 124 -4.64 13.07 12.36
C ASP A 124 -5.83 12.25 12.87
N ALA A 125 -6.00 11.02 12.38
CA ALA A 125 -7.05 10.11 12.83
C ALA A 125 -6.71 9.41 14.17
N SER A 126 -5.43 9.41 14.59
CA SER A 126 -4.95 8.64 15.73
C SER A 126 -4.70 9.55 16.94
N VAL A 127 -5.66 9.61 17.87
CA VAL A 127 -5.62 10.46 19.09
C VAL A 127 -4.35 10.27 19.94
N ARG A 128 -3.66 9.12 19.83
CA ARG A 128 -2.43 8.75 20.55
C ARG A 128 -1.43 7.95 19.69
N GLY A 129 -1.48 8.08 18.37
CA GLY A 129 -0.66 7.27 17.46
C GLY A 129 0.83 7.63 17.50
N PRO A 130 1.74 6.70 17.16
CA PRO A 130 3.16 6.98 17.09
C PRO A 130 3.49 8.01 16.00
N ASN A 131 4.49 8.86 16.25
CA ASN A 131 5.03 9.82 15.28
C ASN A 131 6.04 9.17 14.30
N SER A 132 6.09 7.85 14.28
CA SER A 132 7.03 7.04 13.52
C SER A 132 6.36 5.80 12.93
N TRP A 133 6.63 5.52 11.66
CA TRP A 133 6.03 4.39 10.94
C TRP A 133 7.09 3.60 10.18
N ILE A 134 7.00 2.28 10.26
CA ILE A 134 7.63 1.39 9.28
C ILE A 134 6.61 1.16 8.17
N VAL A 135 6.98 1.52 6.95
CA VAL A 135 6.12 1.42 5.77
C VAL A 135 6.64 0.33 4.87
N GLU A 136 5.78 -0.63 4.57
CA GLU A 136 6.02 -1.63 3.54
C GLU A 136 5.21 -1.28 2.31
N ALA A 137 5.89 -0.86 1.26
CA ALA A 137 5.27 -0.50 0.00
C ALA A 137 5.30 -1.69 -0.96
N HIS A 138 4.16 -1.98 -1.57
CA HIS A 138 4.01 -3.04 -2.56
C HIS A 138 3.45 -2.48 -3.86
N GLN A 139 4.18 -2.68 -4.96
CA GLN A 139 3.62 -2.49 -6.30
C GLN A 139 3.10 -3.84 -6.77
N PHE A 140 1.84 -3.89 -7.21
CA PHE A 140 1.24 -5.08 -7.80
C PHE A 140 0.65 -4.75 -9.16
N ARG A 141 0.87 -5.65 -10.13
CA ARG A 141 0.10 -5.75 -11.37
C ARG A 141 -0.41 -7.18 -11.48
N ILE A 142 -1.71 -7.32 -11.63
CA ILE A 142 -2.39 -8.59 -11.88
C ILE A 142 -2.74 -8.64 -13.35
N GLU A 143 -2.30 -9.69 -14.03
CA GLU A 143 -2.47 -9.88 -15.47
C GLU A 143 -3.49 -10.99 -15.70
N ALA A 144 -4.65 -10.65 -16.25
CA ALA A 144 -5.55 -11.65 -16.81
C ALA A 144 -5.04 -12.02 -18.21
N LEU A 145 -4.56 -13.25 -18.38
CA LEU A 145 -4.07 -13.77 -19.65
C LEU A 145 -5.10 -14.73 -20.25
N SER A 146 -5.02 -14.97 -21.56
CA SER A 146 -5.89 -15.96 -22.21
C SER A 146 -5.70 -17.34 -21.55
N GLY A 147 -6.79 -17.91 -21.05
CA GLY A 147 -6.78 -19.19 -20.33
C GLY A 147 -6.20 -19.16 -18.91
N GLN A 148 -5.80 -17.99 -18.38
CA GLN A 148 -5.31 -17.83 -17.00
C GLN A 148 -5.96 -16.59 -16.35
N PRO A 149 -6.99 -16.77 -15.51
CA PRO A 149 -7.57 -15.64 -14.79
C PRO A 149 -6.52 -15.01 -13.87
N GLY A 150 -6.51 -13.68 -13.82
CA GLY A 150 -5.73 -12.95 -12.82
C GLY A 150 -6.49 -12.96 -11.49
N LEU A 151 -5.86 -13.44 -10.41
CA LEU A 151 -6.47 -13.49 -9.08
C LEU A 151 -5.75 -12.51 -8.15
N PRO A 152 -6.32 -11.33 -7.84
CA PRO A 152 -5.65 -10.36 -6.96
C PRO A 152 -5.39 -10.90 -5.55
N THR A 153 -6.35 -11.68 -5.02
CA THR A 153 -6.35 -12.25 -3.67
C THR A 153 -6.73 -13.73 -3.74
N PRO A 154 -5.82 -14.62 -4.19
CA PRO A 154 -6.13 -16.05 -4.35
C PRO A 154 -6.50 -16.73 -3.02
N GLU A 155 -6.05 -16.17 -1.89
CA GLU A 155 -6.38 -16.63 -0.53
C GLU A 155 -7.79 -16.27 -0.05
N GLY A 156 -8.51 -15.38 -0.72
CA GLY A 156 -9.81 -14.86 -0.27
C GLY A 156 -9.70 -13.73 0.76
N MET A 157 -10.74 -13.55 1.57
CA MET A 157 -10.81 -12.48 2.59
C MET A 157 -9.74 -12.68 3.66
N HIS A 158 -8.93 -11.65 3.92
CA HIS A 158 -7.82 -11.70 4.87
C HIS A 158 -7.57 -10.35 5.53
N HIS A 159 -6.65 -10.34 6.50
CA HIS A 159 -6.09 -9.15 7.14
C HIS A 159 -4.58 -9.12 6.88
N ASP A 160 -4.01 -7.95 6.56
CA ASP A 160 -2.59 -7.84 6.18
C ASP A 160 -1.61 -7.95 7.37
N GLY A 161 -2.14 -7.94 8.60
CA GLY A 161 -1.33 -7.92 9.83
C GLY A 161 -0.64 -6.57 10.05
N ARG A 162 -1.26 -5.47 9.60
CA ARG A 162 -0.76 -4.09 9.73
C ARG A 162 -1.76 -3.23 10.48
N ASP A 163 -1.27 -2.20 11.18
CA ASP A 163 -2.14 -1.24 11.87
C ASP A 163 -3.02 -0.45 10.89
N TRP A 164 -2.46 -0.10 9.73
CA TRP A 164 -3.12 0.64 8.66
C TRP A 164 -2.65 0.14 7.30
N VAL A 165 -3.57 0.17 6.31
CA VAL A 165 -3.29 -0.20 4.92
C VAL A 165 -3.85 0.86 4.00
N LEU A 166 -3.05 1.31 3.03
CA LEU A 166 -3.51 2.09 1.89
C LEU A 166 -3.51 1.22 0.64
N ILE A 167 -4.68 1.08 0.02
CA ILE A 167 -4.80 0.51 -1.32
C ILE A 167 -5.00 1.66 -2.30
N LEU A 168 -4.04 1.83 -3.22
CA LEU A 168 -4.09 2.84 -4.27
C LEU A 168 -4.22 2.17 -5.64
N LEU A 169 -5.32 2.42 -6.32
CA LEU A 169 -5.47 2.05 -7.73
C LEU A 169 -4.65 3.04 -8.59
N VAL A 170 -3.66 2.52 -9.32
CA VAL A 170 -2.79 3.34 -10.18
C VAL A 170 -3.29 3.38 -11.63
N GLY A 171 -3.87 2.28 -12.10
CA GLY A 171 -4.43 2.16 -13.44
C GLY A 171 -4.91 0.74 -13.71
N GLY A 172 -5.56 0.58 -14.86
CA GLY A 172 -6.04 -0.68 -15.40
C GLY A 172 -6.27 -0.50 -16.90
N SER A 173 -6.24 -1.59 -17.64
CA SER A 173 -6.79 -1.64 -18.99
C SER A 173 -8.27 -2.00 -18.89
N ASP A 174 -9.09 -1.37 -19.73
CA ASP A 174 -10.50 -1.74 -19.93
C ASP A 174 -10.65 -3.19 -20.42
#